data_AF-A0A7V8E3N7-F1
#
_entry.id   AF-A0A7V8E3N7-F1
#
_cell.length_a   1.000
_cell.length_b   1.000
_cell.length_c   1.000
_cell.angle_alpha   90.00
_cell.angle_beta   90.00
_cell.angle_gamma   90.00
#
_symmetry.space_group_name_H-M   'P 1'
#
loop_
_entity.id
_entity.type
_entity.pdbx_description
1 polymer ?
#
loop_
_entity_poly.entity_id
_entity_poly.type
_entity_poly.pdbx_seq_one_letter_code
_entity_poly.pdbx_strand_id
1 'polypeptide(L)'
;MPPAFRAEPGAGSRGGVRVRAVVGDLMESLLHEPADQASLAPFNFTGSITDRNRLRWVLAACHVLWHPALRGRALPADGVRRLLVQEMAALAAVAPFDGLAAEEERREELARRTIDAAGLRLPGESETDAADRLTQVDSIERRRLLAAAAEKQQRAREIQKELRRRAEAEAASKPSSE
;
A
#
# COMPACT_ATOMS: atom_id res chain seq x y z
N MET A 1 -14.32 11.77 6.47
CA MET A 1 -14.42 11.49 5.01
C MET A 1 -15.86 11.65 4.52
N PRO A 2 -16.10 12.42 3.44
CA PRO A 2 -17.43 12.61 2.86
C PRO A 2 -18.09 11.28 2.43
N PRO A 3 -19.43 11.19 2.42
CA PRO A 3 -20.15 9.98 2.01
C PRO A 3 -19.79 9.48 0.61
N ALA A 4 -19.53 10.37 -0.34
CA ALA A 4 -19.16 10.00 -1.70
C ALA A 4 -17.86 9.17 -1.76
N PHE A 5 -16.87 9.47 -0.92
CA PHE A 5 -15.62 8.70 -0.85
C PHE A 5 -15.76 7.41 -0.01
N ARG A 6 -16.89 7.23 0.69
CA ARG A 6 -17.26 5.99 1.38
C ARG A 6 -18.10 5.06 0.50
N ALA A 7 -18.64 5.56 -0.61
CA ALA A 7 -19.42 4.75 -1.52
C ALA A 7 -18.54 3.75 -2.28
N GLU A 8 -19.16 2.66 -2.73
CA GLU A 8 -18.46 1.57 -3.39
C GLU A 8 -17.91 1.97 -4.76
N PRO A 9 -16.71 1.51 -5.17
CA PRO A 9 -16.26 1.61 -6.55
C PRO A 9 -17.24 0.91 -7.50
N GLY A 10 -17.52 1.53 -8.65
CA GLY A 10 -18.45 0.98 -9.63
C GLY A 10 -18.13 1.37 -11.07
N ALA A 11 -18.64 0.58 -12.02
CA ALA A 11 -18.46 0.81 -13.46
C ALA A 11 -19.34 1.95 -14.04
N GLY A 12 -20.30 2.47 -13.26
CA GLY A 12 -21.24 3.49 -13.69
C GLY A 12 -22.56 2.95 -14.28
N SER A 13 -23.62 3.74 -14.09
CA SER A 13 -25.07 3.52 -14.35
C SER A 13 -25.90 2.70 -13.33
N ARG A 14 -25.31 1.82 -12.50
CA ARG A 14 -26.06 1.02 -11.48
C ARG A 14 -25.58 1.17 -10.02
N GLY A 15 -25.01 2.33 -9.69
CA GLY A 15 -24.51 2.65 -8.35
C GLY A 15 -22.99 2.49 -8.23
N GLY A 16 -22.41 3.31 -7.35
CA GLY A 16 -20.97 3.34 -7.08
C GLY A 16 -20.20 4.49 -7.76
N VAL A 17 -19.03 4.79 -7.22
CA VAL A 17 -18.15 5.87 -7.65
C VAL A 17 -17.30 5.41 -8.83
N ARG A 18 -17.30 6.20 -9.91
CA ARG A 18 -16.36 6.03 -11.03
C ARG A 18 -14.99 6.57 -10.62
N VAL A 19 -14.18 5.71 -10.00
CA VAL A 19 -12.86 6.09 -9.44
C VAL A 19 -11.95 6.71 -10.51
N ARG A 20 -11.97 6.19 -11.74
CA ARG A 20 -11.29 6.80 -12.88
C ARG A 20 -11.61 8.28 -13.09
N ALA A 21 -12.89 8.66 -13.00
CA ALA A 21 -13.29 10.05 -13.20
C ALA A 21 -12.76 10.93 -12.05
N VAL A 22 -12.88 10.45 -10.81
CA VAL A 22 -12.35 11.16 -9.63
C VAL A 22 -10.85 11.40 -9.75
N VAL A 23 -10.09 10.38 -10.17
CA VAL A 23 -8.65 10.52 -10.36
C VAL A 23 -8.32 11.48 -11.50
N GLY A 24 -9.04 11.41 -12.63
CA GLY A 24 -8.86 12.34 -13.74
C GLY A 24 -9.07 13.80 -13.31
N ASP A 25 -10.22 14.09 -12.70
CA ASP A 25 -10.55 15.43 -12.21
C ASP A 25 -9.53 15.94 -11.18
N LEU A 26 -9.07 15.06 -10.29
CA LEU A 26 -8.06 15.38 -9.29
C LEU A 26 -6.72 15.74 -9.92
N MET A 27 -6.26 14.94 -10.89
CA MET A 27 -4.97 15.15 -11.55
C MET A 27 -4.98 16.43 -12.38
N GLU A 28 -6.06 16.68 -13.11
CA GLU A 28 -6.23 17.94 -13.85
C GLU A 28 -6.24 19.14 -12.91
N SER A 29 -6.94 19.03 -11.77
CA SER A 29 -7.05 20.12 -10.81
C SER A 29 -5.77 20.39 -10.01
N LEU A 30 -5.01 19.34 -9.65
CA LEU A 30 -3.82 19.45 -8.81
C LEU A 30 -2.52 19.58 -9.59
N LEU A 31 -2.40 18.90 -10.73
CA LEU A 31 -1.17 18.85 -11.51
C LEU A 31 -1.24 19.77 -12.73
N HIS A 32 -2.41 20.33 -13.05
CA HIS A 32 -2.64 21.18 -14.22
C HIS A 32 -2.29 20.52 -15.56
N GLU A 33 -2.34 19.19 -15.60
CA GLU A 33 -2.09 18.38 -16.80
C GLU A 33 -3.31 17.51 -17.10
N PRO A 34 -3.74 17.43 -18.38
CA PRO A 34 -4.80 16.53 -18.79
C PRO A 34 -4.38 15.07 -18.57
N ALA A 35 -5.25 14.29 -17.93
CA ALA A 35 -4.99 12.88 -17.69
C ALA A 35 -5.31 12.06 -18.97
N ASP A 36 -4.28 11.50 -19.61
CA ASP A 36 -4.47 10.66 -20.78
C ASP A 36 -5.17 9.32 -20.42
N GLN A 37 -5.75 8.67 -21.43
CA GLN A 37 -6.51 7.43 -21.21
C GLN A 37 -5.67 6.26 -20.68
N ALA A 38 -4.39 6.19 -21.05
CA ALA A 38 -3.49 5.12 -20.61
C ALA A 38 -3.15 5.28 -19.13
N SER A 39 -2.88 6.52 -18.69
CA SER A 39 -2.61 6.87 -17.30
C SER A 39 -3.79 6.60 -16.38
N LEU A 40 -5.02 6.68 -16.92
CA LEU A 40 -6.26 6.44 -16.18
C LEU A 40 -6.73 4.98 -16.20
N ALA A 41 -6.18 4.14 -17.09
CA ALA A 41 -6.58 2.74 -17.23
C ALA A 41 -6.49 1.92 -15.92
N PRO A 42 -5.48 2.12 -15.04
CA PRO A 42 -5.39 1.41 -13.77
C PRO A 42 -6.58 1.65 -12.82
N PHE A 43 -7.35 2.72 -13.00
CA PHE A 43 -8.46 3.11 -12.11
C PHE A 43 -9.82 2.62 -12.59
N ASN A 44 -9.86 1.79 -13.64
CA ASN A 44 -11.07 1.11 -14.08
C ASN A 44 -11.45 0.02 -13.06
N PHE A 45 -12.73 -0.03 -12.69
CA PHE A 45 -13.25 -1.12 -11.87
C PHE A 45 -13.57 -2.34 -12.74
N THR A 46 -13.01 -3.50 -12.36
CA THR A 46 -13.19 -4.77 -13.10
C THR A 46 -14.30 -5.65 -12.53
N GLY A 47 -14.82 -5.34 -11.33
CA GLY A 47 -15.77 -6.18 -10.60
C GLY A 47 -15.14 -7.10 -9.54
N SER A 48 -13.81 -7.20 -9.44
CA SER A 48 -13.15 -8.08 -8.47
C SER A 48 -13.10 -7.51 -7.04
N ILE A 49 -13.04 -8.38 -6.02
CA ILE A 49 -12.89 -7.98 -4.61
C ILE A 49 -11.55 -7.25 -4.39
N THR A 50 -10.48 -7.74 -5.02
CA THR A 50 -9.15 -7.12 -4.96
C THR A 50 -9.17 -5.70 -5.51
N ASP A 51 -9.81 -5.49 -6.67
CA ASP A 51 -9.97 -4.16 -7.24
C ASP A 51 -10.87 -3.28 -6.39
N ARG A 52 -11.94 -3.83 -5.81
CA ARG A 52 -12.79 -3.09 -4.87
C ARG A 52 -11.97 -2.53 -3.70
N ASN A 53 -11.15 -3.37 -3.05
CA ASN A 53 -10.32 -2.92 -1.93
C ASN A 53 -9.32 -1.84 -2.37
N ARG A 54 -8.60 -2.10 -3.46
CA ARG A 54 -7.62 -1.17 -4.04
C ARG A 54 -8.22 0.18 -4.39
N LEU A 55 -9.34 0.19 -5.11
CA LEU A 55 -9.97 1.42 -5.56
C LEU A 55 -10.58 2.24 -4.41
N ARG A 56 -10.99 1.60 -3.30
CA ARG A 56 -11.38 2.33 -2.08
C ARG A 56 -10.19 3.04 -1.46
N TRP A 57 -9.02 2.39 -1.39
CA TRP A 57 -7.77 3.06 -0.96
C TRP A 57 -7.41 4.25 -1.85
N VAL A 58 -7.51 4.09 -3.18
CA VAL A 58 -7.32 5.19 -4.14
C VAL A 58 -8.28 6.35 -3.87
N LEU A 59 -9.57 6.08 -3.65
CA LEU A 59 -10.55 7.12 -3.32
C LEU A 59 -10.20 7.85 -2.01
N ALA A 60 -9.75 7.14 -0.98
CA ALA A 60 -9.35 7.77 0.26
C ALA A 60 -8.09 8.64 0.09
N ALA A 61 -7.10 8.19 -0.68
CA ALA A 61 -5.94 9.01 -1.05
C ALA A 61 -6.37 10.27 -1.83
N CYS A 62 -7.28 10.13 -2.80
CA CYS A 62 -7.85 11.27 -3.53
C CYS A 62 -8.52 12.27 -2.59
N HIS A 63 -9.23 11.79 -1.57
CA HIS A 63 -9.86 12.65 -0.58
C HIS A 63 -8.83 13.46 0.23
N VAL A 64 -7.72 12.84 0.65
CA VAL A 64 -6.63 13.52 1.35
C VAL A 64 -5.94 14.52 0.44
N LEU A 65 -5.65 14.15 -0.81
CA LEU A 65 -5.05 15.03 -1.82
C LEU A 65 -5.95 16.24 -2.15
N TRP A 66 -7.27 16.11 -2.02
CA TRP A 66 -8.20 17.21 -2.21
C TRP A 66 -8.28 18.20 -1.03
N HIS A 67 -7.49 17.98 0.02
CA HIS A 67 -7.49 18.85 1.19
C HIS A 67 -7.14 20.30 0.80
N PRO A 68 -7.89 21.32 1.28
CA PRO A 68 -7.66 22.72 0.89
C PRO A 68 -6.23 23.22 1.08
N ALA A 69 -5.51 22.71 2.07
CA ALA A 69 -4.11 23.08 2.33
C ALA A 69 -3.13 22.71 1.20
N LEU A 70 -3.54 21.82 0.29
CA LEU A 70 -2.76 21.38 -0.86
C LEU A 70 -3.07 22.18 -2.14
N ARG A 71 -4.16 22.97 -2.14
CA ARG A 71 -4.56 23.75 -3.33
C ARG A 71 -3.53 24.83 -3.64
N GLY A 72 -3.20 24.97 -4.92
CA GLY A 72 -2.24 25.96 -5.42
C GLY A 72 -0.77 25.67 -5.06
N ARG A 73 -0.47 24.51 -4.46
CA ARG A 73 0.91 24.05 -4.27
C ARG A 73 1.35 23.30 -5.51
N ALA A 74 2.61 23.50 -5.92
CA ALA A 74 3.25 22.64 -6.91
C ALA A 74 3.57 21.29 -6.26
N LEU A 75 2.81 20.26 -6.62
CA LEU A 75 3.03 18.89 -6.14
C LEU A 75 3.86 18.11 -7.17
N PRO A 76 4.74 17.19 -6.74
CA PRO A 76 5.48 16.34 -7.66
C PRO A 76 4.54 15.35 -8.34
N ALA A 77 4.25 15.56 -9.63
CA ALA A 77 3.34 14.75 -10.43
C ALA A 77 3.67 13.25 -10.37
N ASP A 78 4.96 12.90 -10.49
CA ASP A 78 5.42 11.51 -10.43
C ASP A 78 5.18 10.88 -9.05
N GLY A 79 5.35 11.65 -7.97
CA GLY A 79 5.07 11.19 -6.60
C GLY A 79 3.59 10.86 -6.43
N VAL A 80 2.71 11.77 -6.84
CA VAL A 80 1.25 11.58 -6.79
C VAL A 80 0.81 10.40 -7.68
N ARG A 81 1.36 10.27 -8.89
CA ARG A 81 1.08 9.13 -9.78
C ARG A 81 1.53 7.80 -9.16
N ARG A 82 2.74 7.75 -8.60
CA ARG A 82 3.28 6.57 -7.92
C ARG A 82 2.40 6.16 -6.74
N LEU A 83 1.97 7.11 -5.92
CA LEU A 83 1.07 6.86 -4.80
C LEU A 83 -0.21 6.16 -5.27
N LEU A 84 -0.92 6.76 -6.22
CA LEU A 84 -2.24 6.28 -6.65
C LEU A 84 -2.17 4.95 -7.41
N VAL A 85 -1.14 4.75 -8.24
CA VAL A 85 -1.02 3.55 -9.09
C VAL A 85 -0.36 2.39 -8.35
N GLN A 86 0.72 2.65 -7.62
CA GLN A 86 1.58 1.61 -7.05
C GLN A 86 1.36 1.45 -5.54
N GLU A 87 1.50 2.53 -4.77
CA GLU A 87 1.50 2.42 -3.31
C GLU A 87 0.13 2.04 -2.76
N MET A 88 -0.97 2.59 -3.30
CA MET A 88 -2.32 2.17 -2.90
C MET A 88 -2.64 0.72 -3.29
N ALA A 89 -2.07 0.21 -4.38
CA ALA A 89 -2.19 -1.20 -4.74
C ALA A 89 -1.42 -2.10 -3.77
N ALA A 90 -0.19 -1.74 -3.43
CA ALA A 90 0.63 -2.46 -2.48
C ALA A 90 0.02 -2.44 -1.07
N LEU A 91 -0.51 -1.30 -0.63
CA LEU A 91 -1.22 -1.18 0.65
C LEU A 91 -2.47 -2.07 0.67
N ALA A 92 -3.28 -2.00 -0.39
CA ALA A 92 -4.49 -2.82 -0.51
C ALA A 92 -4.22 -4.33 -0.52
N ALA A 93 -3.02 -4.77 -0.91
CA ALA A 93 -2.64 -6.18 -0.87
C ALA A 93 -2.40 -6.69 0.56
N VAL A 94 -2.08 -5.80 1.51
CA VAL A 94 -1.73 -6.16 2.89
C VAL A 94 -2.73 -5.64 3.93
N ALA A 95 -3.64 -4.76 3.51
CA ALA A 95 -4.55 -4.01 4.37
C ALA A 95 -5.99 -3.98 3.82
N PRO A 96 -6.99 -4.49 4.57
CA PRO A 96 -8.37 -4.26 4.21
C PRO A 96 -8.74 -2.79 4.44
N PHE A 97 -9.45 -2.20 3.49
CA PHE A 97 -9.87 -0.80 3.56
C PHE A 97 -10.81 -0.53 4.74
N ASP A 98 -11.64 -1.50 5.13
CA ASP A 98 -12.61 -1.31 6.22
C ASP A 98 -11.95 -0.97 7.57
N GLY A 99 -10.66 -1.32 7.75
CA GLY A 99 -9.87 -0.90 8.92
C GLY A 99 -9.67 0.61 9.02
N LEU A 100 -9.76 1.37 7.92
CA LEU A 100 -9.52 2.82 7.90
C LEU A 100 -10.47 3.60 8.83
N ALA A 101 -11.69 3.12 9.03
CA ALA A 101 -12.66 3.78 9.91
C ALA A 101 -12.37 3.54 11.40
N ALA A 102 -11.84 2.37 11.76
CA ALA A 102 -11.67 1.94 13.14
C ALA A 102 -10.23 2.15 13.65
N GLU A 103 -9.24 1.95 12.79
CA GLU A 103 -7.82 1.90 13.17
C GLU A 103 -7.16 3.27 12.94
N GLU A 104 -6.60 3.85 14.00
CA GLU A 104 -5.88 5.12 13.92
C GLU A 104 -4.60 5.00 13.08
N GLU A 105 -3.83 3.93 13.30
CA GLU A 105 -2.60 3.63 12.55
C GLU A 105 -2.85 3.55 11.04
N ARG A 106 -3.99 2.99 10.59
CA ARG A 106 -4.39 2.96 9.18
C ARG A 106 -4.59 4.36 8.59
N ARG A 107 -5.21 5.25 9.37
CA ARG A 107 -5.44 6.63 8.93
C ARG A 107 -4.14 7.40 8.87
N GLU A 108 -3.26 7.19 9.85
CA GLU A 108 -1.93 7.78 9.86
C GLU A 108 -1.10 7.29 8.68
N GLU A 109 -1.05 5.98 8.42
CA GLU A 109 -0.32 5.40 7.28
C GLU A 109 -0.76 6.02 5.95
N LEU A 110 -2.07 6.14 5.72
CA LEU A 110 -2.59 6.79 4.50
C LEU A 110 -2.17 8.26 4.41
N ALA A 111 -2.32 9.01 5.50
CA ALA A 111 -1.97 10.43 5.52
C ALA A 111 -0.47 10.63 5.28
N ARG A 112 0.38 9.84 5.94
CA ARG A 112 1.84 9.89 5.81
C ARG A 112 2.30 9.57 4.39
N ARG A 113 1.82 8.47 3.79
CA ARG A 113 2.12 8.14 2.39
C ARG A 113 1.68 9.24 1.43
N THR A 114 0.50 9.81 1.67
CA THR A 114 -0.02 10.89 0.81
C THR A 114 0.82 12.17 0.91
N ILE A 115 1.22 12.54 2.13
CA ILE A 115 2.06 13.72 2.38
C ILE A 115 3.46 13.53 1.79
N ASP A 116 4.07 12.36 2.00
CA ASP A 116 5.38 12.00 1.44
C ASP A 116 5.38 12.02 -0.09
N ALA A 117 4.39 11.38 -0.71
CA ALA A 117 4.20 11.39 -2.16
C ALA A 117 3.93 12.79 -2.72
N ALA A 118 3.36 13.69 -1.93
CA ALA A 118 3.17 15.10 -2.28
C ALA A 118 4.44 15.94 -2.09
N GLY A 119 5.55 15.37 -1.60
CA GLY A 119 6.79 16.08 -1.32
C GLY A 119 6.67 17.07 -0.16
N LEU A 120 5.77 16.79 0.79
CA LEU A 120 5.44 17.67 1.90
C LEU A 120 5.82 17.06 3.24
N ARG A 121 5.78 17.89 4.28
CA ARG A 121 5.95 17.51 5.69
C ARG A 121 4.94 18.24 6.54
N LEU A 122 4.66 17.71 7.73
CA LEU A 122 3.85 18.44 8.70
C LEU A 122 4.61 19.67 9.23
N PRO A 123 3.91 20.74 9.64
CA PRO A 123 4.56 21.92 10.22
C PRO A 123 5.45 21.56 11.41
N GLY A 124 6.72 22.01 11.38
CA GLY A 124 7.69 21.74 12.45
C GLY A 124 8.35 20.37 12.42
N GLU A 125 8.03 19.52 11.44
CA GLU A 125 8.57 18.17 11.32
C GLU A 125 9.89 18.16 10.52
N SER A 126 10.93 17.51 11.07
CA SER A 126 12.17 17.27 10.35
C SER A 126 12.00 16.16 9.29
N GLU A 127 12.94 16.08 8.34
CA GLU A 127 12.91 15.01 7.32
C GLU A 127 13.08 13.63 7.94
N THR A 128 13.96 13.53 8.93
CA THR A 128 14.19 12.30 9.70
C THR A 128 12.94 11.88 10.47
N ASP A 129 12.30 12.82 11.19
CA ASP A 129 11.08 12.51 11.94
C ASP A 129 9.95 12.04 11.02
N ALA A 130 9.77 12.67 9.86
CA ALA A 130 8.75 12.28 8.89
C ALA A 130 8.99 10.85 8.35
N ALA A 131 10.24 10.52 8.00
CA ALA A 131 10.63 9.20 7.52
C ALA A 131 10.48 8.12 8.59
N ASP A 132 10.89 8.41 9.83
CA ASP A 132 10.77 7.50 10.97
C ASP A 132 9.30 7.21 11.28
N ARG A 133 8.44 8.23 11.25
CA ARG A 133 6.99 8.08 11.45
C ARG A 133 6.36 7.22 10.36
N LEU A 134 6.69 7.45 9.09
CA LEU A 134 6.20 6.60 8.00
C LEU A 134 6.64 5.15 8.20
N THR A 135 7.90 4.92 8.55
CA THR A 135 8.45 3.58 8.82
C THR A 135 7.72 2.86 9.95
N GLN A 136 7.35 3.59 11.02
CA GLN A 136 6.62 3.02 12.15
C GLN A 136 5.26 2.44 11.75
N VAL A 137 4.56 3.10 10.82
CA VAL A 137 3.21 2.73 10.38
C VAL A 137 3.19 1.96 9.05
N ASP A 138 4.34 1.65 8.46
CA ASP A 138 4.43 1.00 7.14
C ASP A 138 4.02 -0.48 7.19
N SER A 139 2.75 -0.74 6.84
CA SER A 139 2.19 -2.09 6.77
C SER A 139 2.80 -2.94 5.65
N ILE A 140 3.24 -2.31 4.56
CA ILE A 140 3.82 -2.98 3.40
C ILE A 140 5.19 -3.55 3.80
N GLU A 141 6.03 -2.72 4.40
CA GLU A 141 7.34 -3.11 4.89
C GLU A 141 7.24 -4.13 6.01
N ARG A 142 6.32 -3.93 6.96
CA ARG A 142 6.05 -4.91 8.02
C ARG A 142 5.68 -6.28 7.45
N ARG A 143 4.81 -6.33 6.44
CA ARG A 143 4.47 -7.60 5.76
C ARG A 143 5.68 -8.21 5.07
N ARG A 144 6.50 -7.42 4.40
CA ARG A 144 7.73 -7.87 3.72
C ARG A 144 8.72 -8.51 4.70
N LEU A 145 8.98 -7.85 5.83
CA LEU A 145 9.87 -8.35 6.87
C LEU A 145 9.39 -9.66 7.48
N LEU A 146 8.09 -9.77 7.77
CA LEU A 146 7.49 -11.00 8.28
C LEU A 146 7.62 -12.17 7.29
N ALA A 147 7.39 -11.93 6.01
CA ALA A 147 7.55 -12.95 4.97
C ALA A 147 9.01 -13.40 4.85
N ALA A 148 9.95 -12.46 4.84
CA ALA A 148 11.39 -12.77 4.78
C ALA A 148 11.87 -13.53 6.02
N ALA A 149 11.34 -13.20 7.21
CA ALA A 149 11.64 -13.92 8.44
C ALA A 149 11.11 -15.36 8.40
N ALA A 150 9.88 -15.56 7.91
CA ALA A 150 9.28 -16.89 7.76
C ALA A 150 10.08 -17.77 6.78
N GLU A 151 10.52 -17.21 5.65
CA GLU A 151 11.34 -17.93 4.69
C GLU A 151 12.69 -18.36 5.28
N LYS A 152 13.38 -17.46 5.99
CA LYS A 152 14.64 -17.79 6.68
C LYS A 152 14.43 -18.89 7.72
N GLN A 153 13.34 -18.82 8.49
CA GLN A 153 13.03 -19.84 9.48
C GLN A 153 12.77 -21.20 8.84
N GLN A 154 12.06 -21.24 7.71
CA GLN A 154 11.79 -22.47 6.98
C GLN A 154 13.08 -23.12 6.46
N ARG A 155 13.96 -22.32 5.81
CA ARG A 155 15.26 -22.79 5.33
C ARG A 155 16.14 -23.33 6.47
N ALA A 156 16.16 -22.66 7.62
CA ALA A 156 16.90 -23.12 8.78
C ALA A 156 16.40 -24.48 9.31
N ARG A 157 15.08 -24.70 9.32
CA ARG A 157 14.48 -25.99 9.72
C ARG A 157 14.85 -27.12 8.75
N GLU A 158 14.86 -26.84 7.46
CA GLU A 158 15.25 -27.81 6.42
C GLU A 158 16.72 -28.22 6.58
N ILE A 159 17.62 -27.26 6.77
CA ILE A 159 19.04 -27.52 7.04
C ILE A 159 19.21 -28.37 8.31
N GLN A 160 18.53 -28.02 9.40
CA GLN A 160 18.59 -28.80 10.64
C GLN A 160 18.09 -30.24 10.46
N LYS A 161 17.01 -30.43 9.69
CA LYS A 161 16.47 -31.76 9.38
C LYS A 161 17.45 -32.59 8.56
N GLU A 162 18.10 -31.98 7.56
CA GLU A 162 19.12 -32.67 6.77
C GLU A 162 20.35 -33.04 7.58
N LEU A 163 20.86 -32.12 8.42
CA LEU A 163 21.99 -32.39 9.31
C LEU A 163 21.69 -33.53 10.27
N ARG A 164 20.49 -33.52 10.87
CA ARG A 164 20.05 -34.62 11.75
C ARG A 164 19.96 -35.95 11.01
N ARG A 165 19.38 -35.98 9.81
CA ARG A 165 19.30 -37.20 8.99
C ARG A 165 20.68 -37.74 8.63
N ARG A 166 21.64 -36.87 8.30
CA ARG A 166 23.03 -37.27 8.01
C ARG A 166 23.71 -37.86 9.24
N ALA A 167 23.57 -37.21 10.40
CA ALA A 167 24.12 -37.71 11.66
C ALA A 167 23.54 -39.08 12.06
N GLU A 168 22.23 -39.27 11.90
CA GLU A 168 21.55 -40.56 12.15
C GLU A 168 22.06 -41.65 11.20
N ALA A 169 22.26 -41.35 9.91
CA ALA A 169 22.81 -42.28 8.93
C ALA A 169 24.28 -42.65 9.23
N GLU A 170 25.11 -41.68 9.61
CA GLU A 170 26.51 -41.91 9.99
C GLU A 170 26.63 -42.74 11.28
N ALA A 171 25.75 -42.51 12.26
CA ALA A 171 25.71 -43.30 13.48
C ALA A 171 25.30 -44.76 13.22
N ALA A 172 24.34 -44.99 12.31
CA ALA A 172 23.92 -46.34 11.91
C ALA A 172 24.95 -47.08 11.05
N SER A 173 25.81 -46.35 10.33
CA SER A 173 26.86 -46.92 9.47
C SER A 173 28.16 -47.24 10.21
N LYS A 174 28.32 -46.87 11.49
CA LYS A 174 29.49 -47.27 12.28
C LYS A 174 29.34 -48.74 12.69
N PRO A 175 30.25 -49.65 12.28
CA PRO A 175 30.20 -51.03 12.73
C PRO A 175 30.51 -51.09 14.24
N SER A 176 29.71 -51.86 14.97
CA SER A 176 30.01 -52.29 16.34
C SER A 176 31.25 -53.17 16.31
N SER A 177 32.43 -52.58 16.50
CA SER A 177 33.66 -53.34 16.73
C SER A 177 33.60 -53.93 18.14
N GLU A 178 33.54 -55.26 18.22
CA GLU A 178 33.83 -56.10 19.39
C GLU A 178 35.27 -55.90 19.90
#